data_AF-A0A653CDW4-F1
#
_entry.id   AF-A0A653CDW4-F1
#
_cell.length_a   1.000
_cell.length_b   1.000
_cell.length_c   1.000
_cell.angle_alpha   90.00
_cell.angle_beta   90.00
_cell.angle_gamma   90.00
#
_symmetry.space_group_name_H-M   'P 1'
#
loop_
_entity.id
_entity.type
_entity.pdbx_description
1 polymer ?
#
loop_
_entity_poly.entity_id
_entity_poly.type
_entity_poly.pdbx_seq_one_letter_code
_entity_poly.pdbx_strand_id
1 'polypeptide(L)'
;LLLQPPVPVKPWHKALDATKVHAVCPQRDVYRRSQIVEGEEDCLYLNVYTPKLEKFQDSDKLAVMIFFHGGGWLCGSGNSMWYGPEVLLDKDVVLVVTNYRLGALGFLTTGDEVVPGNNGLKDQNLALRWIRNNIKYFGGDPDSVTIFGESAGGASAQFHMLSPLSRGLFKRAILQSGTAFCTWALSGQNEVLTNSKKLAKIFNCPTDCTKGMVDCLKKVDAKSIIEQDEKFMPVIEPKLDGAFLTEHPMKLITSHKYENIPIMVGLNTEDGGLKVAGMNSQLIEEFDEKFDELAPMSLEYDKFLDDVDTVTKNLRKFYFGKEKIDQTKVKELIDVFAMLTSCSICFRLVMDYSLTSNHLKVIRG
;
A
#
# COMPACT_ATOMS: atom_id res chain seq x y z
N LEU A 1 11.95 18.82 -3.77
CA LEU A 1 10.56 18.38 -3.46
C LEU A 1 10.52 17.24 -2.44
N LEU A 2 11.66 16.84 -1.86
CA LEU A 2 11.75 15.81 -0.84
C LEU A 2 10.76 16.05 0.31
N LEU A 3 10.03 15.00 0.71
CA LEU A 3 8.96 15.01 1.72
C LEU A 3 7.77 15.95 1.44
N GLN A 4 7.60 16.44 0.21
CA GLN A 4 6.45 17.27 -0.18
C GLN A 4 5.50 16.49 -1.11
N PRO A 5 4.23 16.92 -1.22
CA PRO A 5 3.31 16.37 -2.21
C PRO A 5 3.90 16.43 -3.62
N PRO A 6 3.61 15.44 -4.47
CA PRO A 6 4.10 15.45 -5.84
C PRO A 6 3.43 16.56 -6.64
N VAL A 7 4.13 17.03 -7.67
CA VAL A 7 3.61 18.03 -8.61
C VAL A 7 3.67 17.47 -10.03
N PRO A 8 2.76 17.89 -10.92
CA PRO A 8 2.85 17.52 -12.33
C PRO A 8 4.21 17.90 -12.92
N VAL A 9 4.77 16.99 -13.70
CA VAL A 9 6.00 17.24 -14.46
C VAL A 9 5.82 18.43 -15.41
N LYS A 10 6.86 19.24 -15.56
CA LYS A 10 6.84 20.35 -16.53
C LYS A 10 6.86 19.79 -17.96
N PRO A 11 6.15 20.40 -18.92
CA PRO A 11 6.25 20.02 -20.32
C PRO A 11 7.70 20.09 -20.82
N TRP A 12 8.04 19.20 -21.75
CA TRP A 12 9.34 19.15 -22.41
C TRP A 12 9.17 19.17 -23.93
N HIS A 13 10.22 19.61 -24.65
CA HIS A 13 10.17 19.77 -26.11
C HIS A 13 10.84 18.64 -26.89
N LYS A 14 11.77 17.90 -26.28
CA LYS A 14 12.48 16.79 -26.93
C LYS A 14 11.80 15.47 -26.58
N ALA A 15 11.70 14.56 -27.53
CA ALA A 15 11.18 13.22 -27.26
C ALA A 15 11.95 12.58 -26.09
N LEU A 16 11.20 12.07 -25.10
CA LEU A 16 11.76 11.34 -23.96
C LEU A 16 12.14 9.93 -24.44
N ASP A 17 13.35 9.49 -24.15
CA ASP A 17 13.75 8.09 -24.36
C ASP A 17 13.07 7.20 -23.31
N ALA A 18 11.91 6.66 -23.68
CA ALA A 18 11.10 5.75 -22.85
C ALA A 18 11.36 4.27 -23.17
N THR A 19 12.52 3.92 -23.73
CA THR A 19 12.89 2.53 -24.06
C THR A 19 13.66 1.81 -22.96
N LYS A 20 14.07 2.55 -21.92
CA LYS A 20 14.91 2.04 -20.83
C LYS A 20 14.09 1.87 -19.57
N VAL A 21 14.46 0.85 -18.78
CA VAL A 21 13.94 0.70 -17.42
C VAL A 21 14.41 1.90 -16.59
N HIS A 22 13.46 2.61 -15.99
CA HIS A 22 13.74 3.75 -15.11
C HIS A 22 14.16 3.27 -13.71
N ALA A 23 14.77 4.18 -12.95
CA ALA A 23 15.20 3.87 -11.58
C ALA A 23 14.01 3.51 -10.69
N VAL A 24 14.23 2.53 -9.80
CA VAL A 24 13.32 2.24 -8.70
C VAL A 24 13.45 3.31 -7.62
N CYS A 25 12.42 3.51 -6.79
CA CYS A 25 12.53 4.44 -5.66
C CYS A 25 13.52 3.93 -4.62
N PRO A 26 14.14 4.83 -3.81
CA PRO A 26 15.09 4.43 -2.78
C PRO A 26 14.44 3.44 -1.80
N GLN A 27 15.03 2.25 -1.65
CA GLN A 27 14.44 1.17 -0.88
C GLN A 27 15.48 0.13 -0.42
N ARG A 28 15.10 -0.69 0.57
CA ARG A 28 15.76 -1.96 0.87
C ARG A 28 14.78 -3.09 0.60
N ASP A 29 15.26 -4.17 -0.01
CA ASP A 29 14.44 -5.37 -0.15
C ASP A 29 14.30 -6.09 1.19
N VAL A 30 13.20 -5.78 1.90
CA VAL A 30 12.88 -6.35 3.21
C VAL A 30 12.53 -7.84 3.16
N TYR A 31 12.07 -8.35 2.01
CA TYR A 31 11.73 -9.77 1.86
C TYR A 31 12.96 -10.62 1.60
N ARG A 32 13.99 -10.06 0.94
CA ARG A 32 15.32 -10.66 0.84
C ARG A 32 16.23 -10.35 2.03
N ARG A 33 15.74 -9.61 3.03
CA ARG A 33 16.50 -9.14 4.21
C ARG A 33 17.78 -8.39 3.79
N SER A 34 17.74 -7.70 2.66
CA SER A 34 18.88 -6.95 2.11
C SER A 34 19.17 -5.73 2.98
N GLN A 35 20.46 -5.50 3.24
CA GLN A 35 20.94 -4.26 3.88
C GLN A 35 21.37 -3.21 2.85
N ILE A 36 21.40 -3.57 1.56
CA ILE A 36 21.81 -2.67 0.49
C ILE A 36 20.62 -1.79 0.11
N VAL A 37 20.83 -0.47 0.15
CA VAL A 37 19.87 0.49 -0.41
C VAL A 37 20.11 0.65 -1.91
N GLU A 38 19.04 0.44 -2.68
CA GLU A 38 19.02 0.62 -4.13
C GLU A 38 18.06 1.76 -4.51
N GLY A 39 18.06 2.15 -5.79
CA GLY A 39 17.15 3.15 -6.34
C GLY A 39 17.65 4.59 -6.28
N GLU A 40 16.85 5.50 -6.83
CA GLU A 40 17.17 6.93 -6.93
C GLU A 40 15.92 7.77 -6.61
N GLU A 41 16.06 8.97 -6.06
CA GLU A 41 14.90 9.84 -5.73
C GLU A 41 14.06 10.21 -6.94
N ASP A 42 14.69 10.34 -8.11
CA ASP A 42 14.00 10.48 -9.39
C ASP A 42 13.51 9.10 -9.86
N CYS A 43 12.39 8.66 -9.28
CA CYS A 43 11.80 7.34 -9.53
C CYS A 43 10.33 7.38 -9.94
N LEU A 44 9.70 8.56 -9.98
CA LEU A 44 8.26 8.70 -10.29
C LEU A 44 7.97 8.56 -11.78
N TYR A 45 8.16 7.33 -12.27
CA TYR A 45 7.92 6.89 -13.63
C TYR A 45 6.79 5.86 -13.67
N LEU A 46 6.16 5.75 -14.83
CA LEU A 46 5.19 4.71 -15.14
C LEU A 46 5.54 4.05 -16.47
N ASN A 47 5.20 2.77 -16.59
CA ASN A 47 5.33 1.97 -17.81
C ASN A 47 3.93 1.78 -18.40
N VAL A 48 3.78 2.06 -19.69
CA VAL A 48 2.53 1.84 -20.42
C VAL A 48 2.75 0.74 -21.46
N TYR A 49 1.93 -0.30 -21.38
CA TYR A 49 1.93 -1.43 -22.28
C TYR A 49 0.58 -1.49 -23.00
N THR A 50 0.62 -1.54 -24.32
CA THR A 50 -0.58 -1.55 -25.17
C THR A 50 -0.37 -2.53 -26.33
N PRO A 51 -1.37 -3.35 -26.69
CA PRO A 51 -1.20 -4.39 -27.71
C PRO A 51 -1.18 -3.81 -29.13
N LYS A 52 -1.70 -2.59 -29.32
CA LYS A 52 -1.80 -1.91 -30.63
C LYS A 52 -1.55 -0.41 -30.45
N LEU A 53 -0.97 0.24 -31.46
CA LEU A 53 -0.76 1.70 -31.50
C LEU A 53 -1.41 2.35 -32.74
N GLU A 54 -2.11 1.57 -33.55
CA GLU A 54 -2.78 2.09 -34.75
C GLU A 54 -3.84 3.13 -34.38
N LYS A 55 -4.24 3.97 -35.33
CA LYS A 55 -5.16 5.10 -35.11
C LYS A 55 -6.50 4.61 -34.55
N PHE A 56 -6.60 4.56 -33.23
CA PHE A 56 -7.84 4.25 -32.52
C PHE A 56 -8.92 5.23 -32.96
N GLN A 57 -9.98 4.73 -33.59
CA GLN A 57 -11.24 5.48 -33.60
C GLN A 57 -11.79 5.48 -32.17
N ASP A 58 -12.68 6.42 -31.84
CA ASP A 58 -13.25 6.49 -30.49
C ASP A 58 -13.97 5.18 -30.08
N SER A 59 -14.43 4.37 -31.04
CA SER A 59 -15.03 3.05 -30.85
C SER A 59 -14.05 1.93 -30.45
N ASP A 60 -12.74 2.16 -30.61
CA ASP A 60 -11.71 1.12 -30.50
C ASP A 60 -10.85 1.27 -29.23
N LYS A 61 -11.20 2.19 -28.33
CA LYS A 61 -10.45 2.41 -27.10
C LYS A 61 -10.55 1.21 -26.16
N LEU A 62 -9.40 0.80 -25.63
CA LEU A 62 -9.27 -0.36 -24.78
C LEU A 62 -9.49 -0.02 -23.31
N ALA A 63 -9.97 -0.97 -22.53
CA ALA A 63 -10.03 -0.83 -21.08
C ALA A 63 -8.61 -0.64 -20.52
N VAL A 64 -8.47 0.22 -19.52
CA VAL A 64 -7.18 0.54 -18.89
C VAL A 64 -7.11 -0.14 -17.53
N MET A 65 -5.99 -0.81 -17.26
CA MET A 65 -5.69 -1.39 -15.96
C MET A 65 -4.43 -0.73 -15.40
N ILE A 66 -4.51 -0.09 -14.23
CA ILE A 66 -3.34 0.44 -13.53
C ILE A 66 -3.01 -0.39 -12.30
N PHE A 67 -1.78 -0.89 -12.25
CA PHE A 67 -1.27 -1.70 -11.16
C PHE A 67 -0.47 -0.86 -10.16
N PHE A 68 -0.82 -0.98 -8.89
CA PHE A 68 0.00 -0.56 -7.75
C PHE A 68 0.68 -1.79 -7.17
N HIS A 69 2.02 -1.79 -7.14
CA HIS A 69 2.79 -2.91 -6.63
C HIS A 69 2.61 -3.12 -5.12
N GLY A 70 2.94 -4.31 -4.64
CA GLY A 70 2.97 -4.63 -3.22
C GLY A 70 4.24 -4.13 -2.54
N GLY A 71 4.61 -4.78 -1.43
CA GLY A 71 5.89 -4.55 -0.75
C GLY A 71 5.83 -3.70 0.51
N GLY A 72 4.67 -3.66 1.17
CA GLY A 72 4.49 -3.01 2.48
C GLY A 72 4.73 -1.50 2.49
N TRP A 73 4.72 -0.86 1.31
CA TRP A 73 5.19 0.52 1.08
C TRP A 73 6.67 0.76 1.43
N LEU A 74 7.47 -0.29 1.60
CA LEU A 74 8.91 -0.23 1.92
C LEU A 74 9.79 -0.60 0.73
N CYS A 75 9.33 -1.51 -0.12
CA CYS A 75 10.01 -1.93 -1.34
C CYS A 75 9.02 -2.22 -2.48
N GLY A 76 9.55 -2.57 -3.65
CA GLY A 76 8.82 -2.83 -4.89
C GLY A 76 9.11 -1.81 -5.98
N SER A 77 8.67 -2.11 -7.19
CA SER A 77 8.75 -1.21 -8.33
C SER A 77 7.74 -1.60 -9.39
N GLY A 78 7.46 -0.70 -10.33
CA GLY A 78 6.68 -0.97 -11.53
C GLY A 78 7.47 -1.57 -12.67
N ASN A 79 8.66 -2.12 -12.42
CA ASN A 79 9.53 -2.68 -13.46
C ASN A 79 8.97 -3.99 -14.03
N SER A 80 9.13 -4.19 -15.35
CA SER A 80 8.66 -5.39 -16.06
C SER A 80 9.30 -6.69 -15.62
N MET A 81 10.48 -6.64 -14.97
CA MET A 81 11.09 -7.83 -14.37
C MET A 81 10.15 -8.51 -13.36
N TRP A 82 9.31 -7.73 -12.67
CA TRP A 82 8.35 -8.22 -11.69
C TRP A 82 6.93 -8.25 -12.25
N TYR A 83 6.57 -7.21 -13.01
CA TYR A 83 5.20 -6.98 -13.48
C TYR A 83 5.20 -6.76 -14.99
N GLY A 84 5.73 -7.75 -15.70
CA GLY A 84 5.76 -7.78 -17.16
C GLY A 84 4.36 -7.90 -17.77
N PRO A 85 4.17 -7.39 -19.00
CA PRO A 85 2.86 -7.30 -19.61
C PRO A 85 2.42 -8.60 -20.32
N GLU A 86 3.27 -9.63 -20.37
CA GLU A 86 3.17 -10.76 -21.28
C GLU A 86 1.84 -11.51 -21.17
N VAL A 87 1.35 -11.72 -19.95
CA VAL A 87 0.10 -12.47 -19.70
C VAL A 87 -1.14 -11.60 -19.87
N LEU A 88 -1.08 -10.32 -19.47
CA LEU A 88 -2.25 -9.43 -19.54
C LEU A 88 -2.49 -8.91 -20.95
N LEU A 89 -1.45 -8.74 -21.77
CA LEU A 89 -1.57 -8.32 -23.17
C LEU A 89 -2.05 -9.42 -24.12
N ASP A 90 -2.24 -10.66 -23.65
CA ASP A 90 -3.07 -11.65 -24.35
C ASP A 90 -4.56 -11.22 -24.41
N LYS A 91 -4.91 -10.13 -23.73
CA LYS A 91 -6.21 -9.47 -23.76
C LYS A 91 -6.09 -8.06 -24.35
N ASP A 92 -7.19 -7.57 -24.92
CA ASP A 92 -7.31 -6.22 -25.46
C ASP A 92 -7.46 -5.17 -24.33
N VAL A 93 -6.36 -4.94 -23.58
CA VAL A 93 -6.28 -3.97 -22.48
C VAL A 93 -5.01 -3.13 -22.59
N VAL A 94 -5.06 -1.90 -22.07
CA VAL A 94 -3.85 -1.11 -21.80
C VAL A 94 -3.45 -1.32 -20.35
N LEU A 95 -2.24 -1.83 -20.11
CA LEU A 95 -1.68 -2.01 -18.78
C LEU A 95 -0.76 -0.82 -18.46
N VAL A 96 -0.96 -0.22 -17.29
CA VAL A 96 -0.08 0.80 -16.72
C VAL A 96 0.47 0.27 -15.41
N VAL A 97 1.79 0.33 -15.24
CA VAL A 97 2.45 -0.04 -13.98
C VAL A 97 3.27 1.16 -13.51
N THR A 98 3.09 1.60 -12.27
CA THR A 98 3.70 2.85 -11.76
C THR A 98 4.57 2.61 -10.54
N ASN A 99 5.65 3.37 -10.45
CA ASN A 99 6.34 3.59 -9.18
C ASN A 99 5.59 4.63 -8.34
N TYR A 100 5.85 4.60 -7.04
CA TYR A 100 5.46 5.63 -6.07
C TYR A 100 6.50 5.65 -4.94
N ARG A 101 6.65 6.78 -4.23
CA ARG A 101 7.65 6.87 -3.16
C ARG A 101 7.34 5.89 -2.03
N LEU A 102 8.39 5.29 -1.48
CA LEU A 102 8.38 4.26 -0.46
C LEU A 102 8.99 4.79 0.84
N GLY A 103 8.80 4.06 1.93
CA GLY A 103 9.43 4.33 3.21
C GLY A 103 9.12 5.71 3.78
N ALA A 104 10.04 6.27 4.55
CA ALA A 104 9.97 7.65 5.02
C ALA A 104 9.78 8.66 3.88
N LEU A 105 10.37 8.41 2.70
CA LEU A 105 10.28 9.33 1.57
C LEU A 105 8.84 9.47 1.04
N GLY A 106 8.04 8.41 1.14
CA GLY A 106 6.64 8.37 0.75
C GLY A 106 5.65 8.55 1.91
N PHE A 107 6.01 8.18 3.13
CA PHE A 107 5.04 8.00 4.22
C PHE A 107 5.43 8.65 5.55
N LEU A 108 6.55 9.38 5.61
CA LEU A 108 6.84 10.24 6.76
C LEU A 108 5.71 11.27 6.95
N THR A 109 5.37 11.51 8.22
CA THR A 109 4.37 12.50 8.61
C THR A 109 4.75 13.19 9.91
N THR A 110 4.40 14.46 10.04
CA THR A 110 4.51 15.22 11.29
C THR A 110 3.16 15.30 12.03
N GLY A 111 2.08 14.76 11.46
CA GLY A 111 0.73 14.84 12.00
C GLY A 111 0.12 16.25 11.94
N ASP A 112 0.79 17.18 11.27
CA ASP A 112 0.39 18.58 11.09
C ASP A 112 0.55 19.01 9.62
N GLU A 113 0.41 20.30 9.36
CA GLU A 113 0.49 20.90 8.01
C GLU A 113 1.89 20.89 7.37
N VAL A 114 2.95 20.62 8.12
CA VAL A 114 4.34 20.66 7.60
C VAL A 114 4.59 19.49 6.66
N VAL A 115 4.27 18.27 7.10
CA VAL A 115 4.23 17.04 6.30
C VAL A 115 3.01 16.22 6.78
N PRO A 116 1.83 16.43 6.19
CA PRO A 116 0.61 15.73 6.61
C PRO A 116 0.73 14.20 6.48
N GLY A 117 1.50 13.72 5.51
CA GLY A 117 1.72 12.31 5.22
C GLY A 117 1.21 11.89 3.85
N ASN A 118 1.23 10.57 3.60
CA ASN A 118 0.65 9.91 2.42
C ASN A 118 1.20 10.40 1.07
N ASN A 119 2.46 10.84 1.00
CA ASN A 119 3.07 11.27 -0.26
C ASN A 119 3.11 10.14 -1.30
N GLY A 120 3.35 8.89 -0.91
CA GLY A 120 3.29 7.73 -1.81
C GLY A 120 1.88 7.51 -2.42
N LEU A 121 0.81 7.68 -1.62
CA LEU A 121 -0.57 7.62 -2.12
C LEU A 121 -0.91 8.83 -3.02
N LYS A 122 -0.35 9.99 -2.72
CA LYS A 122 -0.46 11.19 -3.57
C LYS A 122 0.28 11.01 -4.90
N ASP A 123 1.40 10.27 -4.91
CA ASP A 123 2.10 9.90 -6.14
C ASP A 123 1.23 9.00 -7.02
N GLN A 124 0.59 7.99 -6.42
CA GLN A 124 -0.38 7.14 -7.09
C GLN A 124 -1.57 7.96 -7.64
N ASN A 125 -2.07 8.96 -6.90
CA ASN A 125 -3.11 9.87 -7.38
C ASN A 125 -2.63 10.72 -8.58
N LEU A 126 -1.38 11.19 -8.56
CA LEU A 126 -0.81 11.92 -9.69
C LEU A 126 -0.72 11.02 -10.94
N ALA A 127 -0.35 9.74 -10.78
CA ALA A 127 -0.36 8.77 -11.87
C ALA A 127 -1.78 8.54 -12.42
N LEU A 128 -2.81 8.44 -11.57
CA LEU A 128 -4.21 8.35 -12.01
C LEU A 128 -4.66 9.58 -12.81
N ARG A 129 -4.26 10.78 -12.38
CA ARG A 129 -4.53 12.03 -13.13
C ARG A 129 -3.78 12.05 -14.46
N TRP A 130 -2.55 11.54 -14.49
CA TRP A 130 -1.79 11.39 -15.72
C TRP A 130 -2.50 10.44 -16.69
N ILE A 131 -2.98 9.29 -16.22
CA ILE A 131 -3.77 8.34 -17.04
C ILE A 131 -4.99 9.03 -17.62
N ARG A 132 -5.78 9.71 -16.77
CA ARG A 132 -6.99 10.43 -17.20
C ARG A 132 -6.73 11.38 -18.38
N ASN A 133 -5.57 12.04 -18.37
CA ASN A 133 -5.23 13.06 -19.37
C ASN A 133 -4.54 12.49 -20.62
N ASN A 134 -3.82 11.37 -20.49
CA ASN A 134 -2.87 10.92 -21.51
C ASN A 134 -3.16 9.54 -22.10
N ILE A 135 -3.90 8.66 -21.41
CA ILE A 135 -3.98 7.25 -21.80
C ILE A 135 -4.63 7.02 -23.17
N LYS A 136 -5.46 7.98 -23.62
CA LYS A 136 -6.02 8.01 -24.98
C LYS A 136 -4.98 7.99 -26.09
N TYR A 137 -3.78 8.51 -25.85
CA TYR A 137 -2.67 8.49 -26.82
C TYR A 137 -2.01 7.12 -26.93
N PHE A 138 -2.34 6.20 -26.02
CA PHE A 138 -1.88 4.81 -25.99
C PHE A 138 -3.00 3.83 -26.33
N GLY A 139 -4.15 4.33 -26.80
CA GLY A 139 -5.33 3.53 -27.12
C GLY A 139 -6.25 3.22 -25.96
N GLY A 140 -5.96 3.72 -24.76
CA GLY A 140 -6.80 3.48 -23.59
C GLY A 140 -8.02 4.39 -23.53
N ASP A 141 -9.11 3.85 -23.00
CA ASP A 141 -10.30 4.61 -22.63
C ASP A 141 -10.12 5.23 -21.22
N PRO A 142 -9.97 6.56 -21.09
CA PRO A 142 -9.87 7.20 -19.78
C PRO A 142 -11.15 7.07 -18.95
N ASP A 143 -12.29 6.71 -19.55
CA ASP A 143 -13.57 6.48 -18.88
C ASP A 143 -13.78 5.01 -18.47
N SER A 144 -12.87 4.10 -18.83
CA SER A 144 -12.90 2.68 -18.44
C SER A 144 -11.59 2.23 -17.79
N VAL A 145 -11.26 2.87 -16.66
CA VAL A 145 -10.07 2.58 -15.86
C VAL A 145 -10.39 1.63 -14.69
N THR A 146 -9.59 0.59 -14.53
CA THR A 146 -9.57 -0.33 -13.38
C THR A 146 -8.28 -0.13 -12.59
N ILE A 147 -8.39 0.17 -11.30
CA ILE A 147 -7.23 0.18 -10.40
C ILE A 147 -7.08 -1.21 -9.78
N PHE A 148 -5.86 -1.71 -9.64
CA PHE A 148 -5.63 -2.98 -8.95
C PHE A 148 -4.25 -3.03 -8.30
N GLY A 149 -4.11 -3.93 -7.35
CA GLY A 149 -2.83 -4.13 -6.68
C GLY A 149 -2.86 -5.33 -5.74
N GLU A 150 -1.66 -5.74 -5.35
CA GLU A 150 -1.41 -6.85 -4.43
C GLU A 150 -0.83 -6.34 -3.11
N SER A 151 -1.24 -6.94 -1.98
CA SER A 151 -0.79 -6.57 -0.64
C SER A 151 -0.95 -5.06 -0.39
N ALA A 152 0.13 -4.33 -0.10
CA ALA A 152 0.13 -2.87 0.03
C ALA A 152 -0.48 -2.15 -1.18
N GLY A 153 -0.31 -2.69 -2.38
CA GLY A 153 -0.94 -2.22 -3.61
C GLY A 153 -2.46 -2.43 -3.62
N GLY A 154 -2.94 -3.55 -3.08
CA GLY A 154 -4.37 -3.83 -2.89
C GLY A 154 -4.99 -2.87 -1.86
N ALA A 155 -4.30 -2.65 -0.75
CA ALA A 155 -4.69 -1.63 0.23
C ALA A 155 -4.69 -0.22 -0.39
N SER A 156 -3.68 0.12 -1.19
CA SER A 156 -3.59 1.36 -1.97
C SER A 156 -4.81 1.54 -2.90
N ALA A 157 -5.20 0.50 -3.65
CA ALA A 157 -6.37 0.56 -4.51
C ALA A 157 -7.65 0.88 -3.70
N GLN A 158 -7.81 0.29 -2.52
CA GLN A 158 -8.94 0.64 -1.66
C GLN A 158 -8.81 2.05 -1.04
N PHE A 159 -7.61 2.47 -0.65
CA PHE A 159 -7.38 3.85 -0.19
C PHE A 159 -7.80 4.88 -1.25
N HIS A 160 -7.60 4.59 -2.54
CA HIS A 160 -8.14 5.42 -3.63
C HIS A 160 -9.67 5.43 -3.69
N MET A 161 -10.35 4.33 -3.41
CA MET A 161 -11.83 4.32 -3.30
C MET A 161 -12.35 5.21 -2.16
N LEU A 162 -11.56 5.33 -1.08
CA LEU A 162 -11.92 6.10 0.11
C LEU A 162 -11.53 7.58 0.01
N SER A 163 -10.55 7.89 -0.84
CA SER A 163 -10.01 9.25 -0.95
C SER A 163 -10.88 10.16 -1.82
N PRO A 164 -11.27 11.35 -1.33
CA PRO A 164 -11.96 12.35 -2.17
C PRO A 164 -11.09 12.82 -3.35
N LEU A 165 -9.75 12.73 -3.26
CA LEU A 165 -8.85 13.15 -4.33
C LEU A 165 -8.89 12.26 -5.57
N SER A 166 -9.40 11.04 -5.42
CA SER A 166 -9.38 10.02 -6.48
C SER A 166 -10.76 9.75 -7.09
N ARG A 167 -11.81 10.40 -6.58
CA ARG A 167 -13.19 10.26 -7.07
C ARG A 167 -13.28 10.54 -8.57
N GLY A 168 -14.00 9.67 -9.29
CA GLY A 168 -14.19 9.77 -10.73
C GLY A 168 -12.95 9.47 -11.60
N LEU A 169 -11.79 9.11 -11.03
CA LEU A 169 -10.58 8.78 -11.81
C LEU A 169 -10.55 7.31 -12.28
N PHE A 170 -11.41 6.45 -11.74
CA PHE A 170 -11.51 5.04 -12.08
C PHE A 170 -12.95 4.53 -11.92
N LYS A 171 -13.22 3.36 -12.48
CA LYS A 171 -14.56 2.74 -12.53
C LYS A 171 -14.66 1.39 -11.85
N ARG A 172 -13.53 0.73 -11.58
CA ARG A 172 -13.46 -0.63 -11.01
C ARG A 172 -12.22 -0.76 -10.15
N ALA A 173 -12.27 -1.64 -9.15
CA ALA A 173 -11.11 -1.97 -8.33
C ALA A 173 -10.93 -3.49 -8.16
N ILE A 174 -9.70 -3.97 -8.14
CA ILE A 174 -9.35 -5.34 -7.76
C ILE A 174 -8.36 -5.31 -6.60
N LEU A 175 -8.73 -5.90 -5.47
CA LEU A 175 -7.97 -5.90 -4.23
C LEU A 175 -7.44 -7.32 -3.98
N GLN A 176 -6.14 -7.54 -4.20
CA GLN A 176 -5.51 -8.85 -4.06
C GLN A 176 -4.75 -8.92 -2.73
N SER A 177 -5.21 -9.74 -1.78
CA SER A 177 -4.54 -9.98 -0.48
C SER A 177 -4.19 -8.71 0.30
N GLY A 178 -5.00 -7.65 0.17
CA GLY A 178 -4.73 -6.37 0.82
C GLY A 178 -5.91 -5.41 0.75
N THR A 179 -6.23 -4.81 1.89
CA THR A 179 -7.34 -3.85 2.06
C THR A 179 -6.87 -2.72 2.99
N ALA A 180 -7.49 -1.54 2.89
CA ALA A 180 -7.29 -0.40 3.78
C ALA A 180 -7.65 -0.69 5.25
N PHE A 181 -8.19 -1.88 5.52
CA PHE A 181 -8.56 -2.30 6.85
C PHE A 181 -7.56 -3.21 7.52
N CYS A 182 -6.70 -3.88 6.76
CA CYS A 182 -5.70 -4.76 7.34
C CYS A 182 -4.94 -4.03 8.45
N THR A 183 -4.64 -4.71 9.56
CA THR A 183 -3.99 -4.07 10.72
C THR A 183 -2.63 -3.45 10.37
N TRP A 184 -1.99 -3.97 9.33
CA TRP A 184 -0.72 -3.46 8.80
C TRP A 184 -0.86 -2.27 7.83
N ALA A 185 -2.08 -1.88 7.44
CA ALA A 185 -2.33 -0.92 6.36
C ALA A 185 -2.42 0.55 6.80
N LEU A 186 -2.62 0.81 8.09
CA LEU A 186 -2.78 2.16 8.63
C LEU A 186 -1.95 2.33 9.90
N SER A 187 -1.27 3.47 10.05
CA SER A 187 -0.47 3.76 11.23
C SER A 187 -1.35 3.96 12.45
N GLY A 188 -0.89 3.47 13.62
CA GLY A 188 -1.51 3.80 14.89
C GLY A 188 -1.38 5.30 15.19
N GLN A 189 -2.35 5.90 15.88
CA GLN A 189 -2.36 7.34 16.16
C GLN A 189 -1.13 7.81 16.97
N ASN A 190 -0.62 6.94 17.84
CA ASN A 190 0.59 7.20 18.63
C ASN A 190 1.90 7.08 17.83
N GLU A 191 1.88 6.47 16.63
CA GLU A 191 3.07 6.23 15.81
C GLU A 191 3.38 7.39 14.85
N VAL A 192 2.35 8.15 14.44
CA VAL A 192 2.38 9.22 13.42
C VAL A 192 3.59 10.14 13.59
N LEU A 193 3.72 10.82 14.74
CA LEU A 193 4.85 11.73 14.99
C LEU A 193 6.06 11.03 15.61
N THR A 194 5.83 9.91 16.31
CA THR A 194 6.87 9.21 17.08
C THR A 194 7.96 8.64 16.16
N ASN A 195 7.57 8.00 15.06
CA ASN A 195 8.53 7.41 14.11
C ASN A 195 9.36 8.51 13.41
N SER A 196 8.73 9.61 13.03
CA SER A 196 9.41 10.78 12.45
C SER A 196 10.41 11.41 13.42
N LYS A 197 10.08 11.50 14.72
CA LYS A 197 11.01 11.99 15.75
C LYS A 197 12.17 11.03 16.00
N LYS A 198 11.94 9.72 15.95
CA LYS A 198 13.03 8.71 16.06
C LYS A 198 14.02 8.86 14.91
N LEU A 199 13.52 8.91 13.68
CA LEU A 199 14.34 9.12 12.49
C LEU A 199 15.12 10.44 12.56
N ALA A 200 14.46 11.53 12.95
CA ALA A 200 15.11 12.84 13.12
C ALA A 200 16.26 12.81 14.14
N LYS A 201 16.10 12.09 15.26
CA LYS A 201 17.16 11.95 16.27
C LYS A 201 18.40 11.24 15.72
N ILE A 202 18.23 10.23 14.86
CA ILE A 202 19.36 9.51 14.24
C ILE A 202 20.25 10.47 13.43
N PHE A 203 19.64 11.45 12.75
CA PHE A 203 20.34 12.45 11.97
C PHE A 203 20.66 13.75 12.72
N ASN A 204 20.51 13.76 14.05
CA ASN A 204 20.70 14.95 14.89
C ASN A 204 19.85 16.16 14.47
N CYS A 205 18.67 15.90 13.89
CA CYS A 205 17.69 16.94 13.57
C CYS A 205 16.89 17.36 14.81
N PRO A 206 16.49 18.64 14.90
CA PRO A 206 15.65 19.12 16.01
C PRO A 206 14.30 18.41 16.02
N THR A 207 13.75 18.14 17.20
CA THR A 207 12.46 17.42 17.37
C THR A 207 11.42 18.19 18.18
N ASP A 208 11.77 19.39 18.64
CA ASP A 208 10.93 20.34 19.36
C ASP A 208 10.00 21.14 18.43
N CYS A 209 10.41 21.34 17.17
CA CYS A 209 9.62 22.00 16.13
C CYS A 209 9.54 21.14 14.87
N THR A 210 8.33 20.82 14.40
CA THR A 210 8.09 19.95 13.23
C THR A 210 8.65 20.56 11.94
N LYS A 211 8.53 21.88 11.75
CA LYS A 211 9.13 22.58 10.61
C LYS A 211 10.66 22.48 10.61
N GLY A 212 11.29 22.77 11.75
CA GLY A 212 12.75 22.65 11.89
C GLY A 212 13.24 21.22 11.68
N MET A 213 12.49 20.24 12.18
CA MET A 213 12.75 18.81 11.97
C MET A 213 12.76 18.44 10.49
N VAL A 214 11.71 18.83 9.76
CA VAL A 214 11.55 18.53 8.34
C VAL A 214 12.57 19.29 7.48
N ASP A 215 12.84 20.56 7.77
CA ASP A 215 13.84 21.35 7.05
C ASP A 215 15.26 20.80 7.23
N CYS A 216 15.54 20.16 8.36
CA CYS A 216 16.78 19.42 8.60
C CYS A 216 16.80 18.09 7.82
N LEU A 217 15.73 17.27 7.93
CA LEU A 217 15.64 15.97 7.24
C LEU A 217 15.72 16.12 5.71
N LYS A 218 15.18 17.20 5.14
CA LYS A 218 15.30 17.51 3.70
C LYS A 218 16.74 17.70 3.20
N LYS A 219 17.71 17.87 4.11
CA LYS A 219 19.15 18.01 3.78
C LYS A 219 19.92 16.70 3.95
N VAL A 220 19.29 15.68 4.51
CA VAL A 220 19.88 14.34 4.64
C VAL A 220 19.76 13.62 3.31
N ASP A 221 20.78 12.85 2.96
CA ASP A 221 20.74 11.99 1.77
C ASP A 221 19.58 10.99 1.85
N ALA A 222 18.84 10.85 0.77
CA ALA A 222 17.64 10.03 0.73
C ALA A 222 17.92 8.53 0.97
N LYS A 223 19.08 8.02 0.51
CA LYS A 223 19.46 6.63 0.77
C LYS A 223 19.80 6.44 2.24
N SER A 224 20.50 7.39 2.85
CA SER A 224 20.74 7.37 4.31
C SER A 224 19.43 7.36 5.11
N ILE A 225 18.42 8.15 4.71
CA ILE A 225 17.08 8.08 5.33
C ILE A 225 16.50 6.66 5.25
N ILE A 226 16.57 6.02 4.08
CA ILE A 226 16.07 4.66 3.87
C ILE A 226 16.88 3.59 4.62
N GLU A 227 18.17 3.80 4.88
CA GLU A 227 18.97 2.91 5.73
C GLU A 227 18.43 2.86 7.17
N GLN A 228 17.85 3.97 7.62
CA GLN A 228 17.30 4.13 8.97
C GLN A 228 15.78 4.02 8.99
N ASP A 229 15.20 3.52 7.90
CA ASP A 229 13.76 3.53 7.72
C ASP A 229 13.09 2.66 8.76
N GLU A 230 12.14 3.28 9.46
CA GLU A 230 11.20 2.62 10.35
C GLU A 230 9.98 2.19 9.53
N LYS A 231 9.02 1.53 10.18
CA LYS A 231 7.76 1.17 9.53
C LYS A 231 6.88 2.40 9.30
N PHE A 232 7.16 3.17 8.23
CA PHE A 232 6.29 4.25 7.75
C PHE A 232 5.19 3.67 6.84
N MET A 233 3.95 4.07 7.10
CA MET A 233 2.76 3.53 6.43
C MET A 233 1.69 4.62 6.26
N PRO A 234 0.59 4.37 5.52
CA PRO A 234 -0.50 5.33 5.40
C PRO A 234 -1.04 5.83 6.74
N VAL A 235 -1.44 7.10 6.80
CA VAL A 235 -1.95 7.76 8.02
C VAL A 235 -3.26 8.49 7.77
N ILE A 236 -4.00 8.78 8.84
CA ILE A 236 -5.10 9.75 8.79
C ILE A 236 -4.49 11.15 8.89
N GLU A 237 -4.64 11.94 7.83
CA GLU A 237 -4.12 13.29 7.73
C GLU A 237 -5.00 14.31 8.46
N PRO A 238 -4.41 15.42 8.94
CA PRO A 238 -5.19 16.60 9.30
C PRO A 238 -6.06 17.06 8.12
N LYS A 239 -7.21 17.67 8.43
CA LYS A 239 -8.14 18.19 7.41
C LYS A 239 -7.56 19.43 6.74
N LEU A 240 -6.82 19.21 5.67
CA LEU A 240 -6.18 20.23 4.85
C LEU A 240 -6.60 20.08 3.39
N ASP A 241 -6.48 21.16 2.62
CA ASP A 241 -6.66 21.10 1.18
C ASP A 241 -5.61 20.17 0.56
N GLY A 242 -6.06 19.23 -0.28
CA GLY A 242 -5.17 18.22 -0.86
C GLY A 242 -4.79 17.07 0.09
N ALA A 243 -5.43 16.94 1.26
CA ALA A 243 -5.30 15.75 2.10
C ALA A 243 -5.89 14.51 1.39
N PHE A 244 -5.15 13.40 1.40
CA PHE A 244 -5.54 12.17 0.72
C PHE A 244 -6.56 11.37 1.54
N LEU A 245 -6.34 11.21 2.85
CA LEU A 245 -7.23 10.46 3.75
C LEU A 245 -7.40 11.21 5.07
N THR A 246 -8.62 11.68 5.37
CA THR A 246 -8.88 12.54 6.56
C THR A 246 -9.78 11.90 7.62
N GLU A 247 -10.28 10.70 7.37
CA GLU A 247 -11.08 9.93 8.32
C GLU A 247 -10.68 8.44 8.24
N HIS A 248 -10.90 7.71 9.33
CA HIS A 248 -10.60 6.28 9.38
C HIS A 248 -11.42 5.51 8.31
N PRO A 249 -10.83 4.52 7.60
CA PRO A 249 -11.52 3.74 6.57
C PRO A 249 -12.90 3.20 6.99
N MET A 250 -13.02 2.64 8.20
CA MET A 250 -14.29 2.12 8.72
C MET A 250 -15.37 3.19 8.83
N LYS A 251 -14.98 4.42 9.18
CA LYS A 251 -15.93 5.54 9.29
C LYS A 251 -16.37 6.01 7.92
N LEU A 252 -15.47 6.05 6.94
CA LEU A 252 -15.80 6.43 5.56
C LEU A 252 -16.79 5.44 4.93
N ILE A 253 -16.61 4.14 5.14
CA ILE A 253 -17.51 3.11 4.62
C ILE A 253 -18.87 3.13 5.32
N THR A 254 -18.90 3.14 6.65
CA THR A 254 -20.17 3.17 7.41
C THR A 254 -20.97 4.46 7.22
N SER A 255 -20.31 5.56 6.81
CA SER A 255 -20.98 6.83 6.46
C SER A 255 -21.21 7.02 4.95
N HIS A 256 -20.99 5.99 4.13
CA HIS A 256 -21.16 6.03 2.68
C HIS A 256 -20.36 7.13 1.96
N LYS A 257 -19.19 7.52 2.49
CA LYS A 257 -18.30 8.54 1.93
C LYS A 257 -17.17 7.93 1.09
N TYR A 258 -17.50 7.07 0.14
CA TYR A 258 -16.54 6.38 -0.73
C TYR A 258 -17.04 6.33 -2.18
N GLU A 259 -16.15 6.01 -3.12
CA GLU A 259 -16.51 5.78 -4.52
C GLU A 259 -17.22 4.43 -4.67
N ASN A 260 -18.53 4.44 -4.94
CA ASN A 260 -19.31 3.22 -5.09
C ASN A 260 -19.19 2.65 -6.51
N ILE A 261 -18.24 1.74 -6.69
CA ILE A 261 -17.89 1.09 -7.96
C ILE A 261 -17.79 -0.43 -7.81
N PRO A 262 -17.91 -1.21 -8.90
CA PRO A 262 -17.66 -2.65 -8.86
C PRO A 262 -16.27 -2.98 -8.30
N ILE A 263 -16.24 -3.93 -7.37
CA ILE A 263 -15.01 -4.42 -6.75
C ILE A 263 -14.90 -5.94 -6.84
N MET A 264 -13.67 -6.38 -7.06
CA MET A 264 -13.25 -7.77 -6.90
C MET A 264 -12.27 -7.84 -5.74
N VAL A 265 -12.51 -8.73 -4.79
CA VAL A 265 -11.62 -8.95 -3.64
C VAL A 265 -11.23 -10.42 -3.62
N GLY A 266 -9.93 -10.68 -3.50
CA GLY A 266 -9.37 -12.02 -3.47
C GLY A 266 -8.27 -12.16 -2.42
N LEU A 267 -8.13 -13.36 -1.90
CA LEU A 267 -7.13 -13.77 -0.92
C LEU A 267 -6.68 -15.19 -1.24
N ASN A 268 -5.42 -15.52 -0.93
CA ASN A 268 -4.93 -16.89 -1.08
C ASN A 268 -5.25 -17.70 0.19
N THR A 269 -5.31 -19.02 0.07
CA THR A 269 -5.56 -19.92 1.20
C THR A 269 -4.53 -19.80 2.32
N GLU A 270 -3.30 -19.38 2.02
CA GLU A 270 -2.16 -19.37 2.94
C GLU A 270 -1.43 -18.01 2.97
N ASP A 271 -2.15 -16.89 2.89
CA ASP A 271 -1.55 -15.52 2.90
C ASP A 271 -0.68 -15.25 4.15
N GLY A 272 -0.93 -15.94 5.27
CA GLY A 272 -0.07 -15.89 6.47
C GLY A 272 1.29 -16.55 6.30
N GLY A 273 1.47 -17.37 5.25
CA GLY A 273 2.70 -18.09 4.93
C GLY A 273 3.91 -17.16 4.80
N LEU A 274 3.72 -15.96 4.26
CA LEU A 274 4.79 -14.96 4.14
C LEU A 274 5.39 -14.57 5.50
N LYS A 275 4.57 -14.51 6.55
CA LYS A 275 5.04 -14.21 7.92
C LYS A 275 5.70 -15.42 8.56
N VAL A 276 5.09 -16.60 8.41
CA VAL A 276 5.56 -17.84 9.04
C VAL A 276 6.84 -18.37 8.40
N ALA A 277 7.04 -18.17 7.09
CA ALA A 277 8.25 -18.60 6.37
C ALA A 277 9.57 -18.03 6.95
N GLY A 278 9.49 -16.88 7.63
CA GLY A 278 10.64 -16.28 8.30
C GLY A 278 10.98 -16.85 9.67
N MET A 279 10.12 -17.70 10.24
CA MET A 279 10.24 -18.23 11.60
C MET A 279 10.96 -19.59 11.60
N ASN A 280 12.05 -19.70 12.36
CA ASN A 280 12.69 -20.99 12.64
C ASN A 280 12.05 -21.62 13.90
N SER A 281 12.46 -22.85 14.24
CA SER A 281 11.92 -23.57 15.41
C SER A 281 12.00 -22.76 16.70
N GLN A 282 13.13 -22.08 16.91
CA GLN A 282 13.36 -21.26 18.10
C GLN A 282 12.38 -20.08 18.19
N LEU A 283 12.13 -19.39 17.07
CA LEU A 283 11.17 -18.28 17.02
C LEU A 283 9.74 -18.76 17.23
N ILE A 284 9.40 -19.96 16.74
CA ILE A 284 8.07 -20.55 16.97
C ILE A 284 7.90 -20.89 18.46
N GLU A 285 8.91 -21.49 19.09
CA GLU A 285 8.86 -21.80 20.52
C GLU A 285 8.82 -20.54 21.38
N GLU A 286 9.60 -19.51 21.04
CA GLU A 286 9.52 -18.21 21.73
C GLU A 286 8.14 -17.56 21.55
N PHE A 287 7.53 -17.69 20.37
CA PHE A 287 6.17 -17.23 20.12
C PHE A 287 5.13 -17.99 20.97
N ASP A 288 5.35 -19.27 21.27
CA ASP A 288 4.52 -20.01 22.21
C ASP A 288 4.67 -19.52 23.65
N GLU A 289 5.92 -19.43 24.12
CA GLU A 289 6.27 -19.06 25.49
C GLU A 289 5.79 -17.65 25.84
N LYS A 290 5.88 -16.73 24.88
CA LYS A 290 5.52 -15.33 25.02
C LYS A 290 4.30 -14.95 24.18
N PHE A 291 3.39 -15.89 23.97
CA PHE A 291 2.23 -15.68 23.09
C PHE A 291 1.42 -14.43 23.46
N ASP A 292 1.16 -14.24 24.75
CA ASP A 292 0.35 -13.12 25.24
C ASP A 292 1.02 -11.75 25.01
N GLU A 293 2.35 -11.71 24.89
CA GLU A 293 3.13 -10.50 24.60
C GLU A 293 3.36 -10.30 23.09
N LEU A 294 3.71 -11.38 22.39
CA LEU A 294 4.16 -11.31 20.99
C LEU A 294 3.01 -11.35 19.99
N ALA A 295 1.90 -12.04 20.27
CA ALA A 295 0.78 -12.13 19.33
C ALA A 295 0.14 -10.76 19.05
N PRO A 296 -0.16 -9.90 20.05
CA PRO A 296 -0.71 -8.57 19.80
C PRO A 296 0.16 -7.71 18.88
N MET A 297 1.47 -7.68 19.16
CA MET A 297 2.44 -6.88 18.41
C MET A 297 2.70 -7.44 17.01
N SER A 298 2.83 -8.77 16.87
CA SER A 298 3.15 -9.43 15.59
C SER A 298 1.99 -9.39 14.60
N LEU A 299 0.76 -9.40 15.12
CA LEU A 299 -0.49 -9.31 14.36
C LEU A 299 -1.04 -7.88 14.29
N GLU A 300 -0.40 -6.95 15.00
CA GLU A 300 -0.65 -5.51 15.00
C GLU A 300 -2.07 -5.11 15.41
N TYR A 301 -2.75 -5.92 16.23
CA TYR A 301 -4.08 -5.57 16.73
C TYR A 301 -4.05 -4.77 18.04
N ASP A 302 -2.91 -4.76 18.74
CA ASP A 302 -2.66 -3.95 19.94
C ASP A 302 -2.83 -2.44 19.68
N LYS A 303 -2.59 -2.01 18.44
CA LYS A 303 -2.71 -0.61 18.02
C LYS A 303 -4.16 -0.14 17.86
N PHE A 304 -5.11 -1.06 17.78
CA PHE A 304 -6.49 -0.76 17.37
C PHE A 304 -7.55 -1.27 18.35
N LEU A 305 -7.21 -2.20 19.24
CA LEU A 305 -8.16 -2.83 20.15
C LEU A 305 -7.87 -2.43 21.59
N ASP A 306 -8.91 -2.05 22.33
CA ASP A 306 -8.80 -1.72 23.76
C ASP A 306 -8.69 -2.99 24.63
N ASP A 307 -9.36 -4.09 24.24
CA ASP A 307 -9.42 -5.35 24.99
C ASP A 307 -8.45 -6.40 24.41
N VAL A 308 -7.16 -6.05 24.41
CA VAL A 308 -6.06 -6.86 23.86
C VAL A 308 -6.02 -8.24 24.53
N ASP A 309 -6.14 -8.30 25.85
CA ASP A 309 -6.02 -9.54 26.64
C ASP A 309 -7.08 -10.57 26.27
N THR A 310 -8.35 -10.14 26.16
CA THR A 310 -9.46 -11.05 25.83
C THR A 310 -9.33 -11.58 24.42
N VAL A 311 -8.98 -10.71 23.46
CA VAL A 311 -8.77 -11.10 22.07
C VAL A 311 -7.64 -12.10 21.95
N THR A 312 -6.53 -11.87 22.66
CA THR A 312 -5.35 -12.73 22.63
C THR A 312 -5.65 -14.13 23.19
N LYS A 313 -6.34 -14.20 24.34
CA LYS A 313 -6.78 -15.47 24.93
C LYS A 313 -7.74 -16.24 24.02
N ASN A 314 -8.67 -15.55 23.38
CA ASN A 314 -9.60 -16.17 22.44
C ASN A 314 -8.90 -16.68 21.19
N LEU A 315 -7.93 -15.92 20.67
CA LEU A 315 -7.13 -16.31 19.51
C LEU A 315 -6.29 -17.56 19.82
N ARG A 316 -5.59 -17.59 20.95
CA ARG A 316 -4.83 -18.78 21.39
C ARG A 316 -5.73 -20.00 21.50
N LYS A 317 -6.87 -19.85 22.18
CA LYS A 317 -7.84 -20.94 22.37
C LYS A 317 -8.42 -21.45 21.07
N PHE A 318 -8.72 -20.57 20.12
CA PHE A 318 -9.36 -20.94 18.85
C PHE A 318 -8.41 -21.72 17.94
N TYR A 319 -7.17 -21.26 17.76
CA TYR A 319 -6.23 -21.87 16.81
C TYR A 319 -5.38 -22.98 17.42
N PHE A 320 -5.05 -22.90 18.71
CA PHE A 320 -4.09 -23.82 19.34
C PHE A 320 -4.66 -24.56 20.57
N GLY A 321 -5.78 -24.10 21.13
CA GLY A 321 -6.38 -24.70 22.31
C GLY A 321 -5.43 -24.67 23.51
N LYS A 322 -5.00 -25.85 23.97
CA LYS A 322 -4.00 -26.04 25.04
C LYS A 322 -2.69 -26.63 24.52
N GLU A 323 -2.57 -26.83 23.21
CA GLU A 323 -1.41 -27.47 22.60
C GLU A 323 -0.24 -26.50 22.54
N LYS A 324 0.98 -27.04 22.59
CA LYS A 324 2.22 -26.28 22.40
C LYS A 324 2.27 -25.82 20.94
N ILE A 325 2.61 -24.55 20.70
CA ILE A 325 2.90 -24.08 19.34
C ILE A 325 4.35 -24.46 19.00
N ASP A 326 4.50 -25.45 18.12
CA ASP A 326 5.80 -25.92 17.62
C ASP A 326 5.75 -26.13 16.10
N GLN A 327 6.78 -26.77 15.53
CA GLN A 327 6.86 -27.00 14.09
C GLN A 327 5.73 -27.87 13.52
N THR A 328 5.00 -28.61 14.35
CA THR A 328 3.83 -29.38 13.92
C THR A 328 2.59 -28.49 13.72
N LYS A 329 2.62 -27.26 14.22
CA LYS A 329 1.54 -26.26 14.18
C LYS A 329 1.74 -25.14 13.15
N VAL A 330 2.62 -25.35 12.17
CA VAL A 330 2.91 -24.36 11.12
C VAL A 330 1.66 -23.95 10.36
N LYS A 331 0.74 -24.89 10.09
CA LYS A 331 -0.51 -24.57 9.39
C LYS A 331 -1.42 -23.66 10.22
N GLU A 332 -1.61 -23.96 11.49
CA GLU A 332 -2.40 -23.13 12.40
C GLU A 332 -1.77 -21.76 12.61
N LEU A 333 -0.43 -21.67 12.63
CA LEU A 333 0.29 -20.40 12.60
C LEU A 333 0.00 -19.59 11.33
N ILE A 334 0.04 -20.24 10.16
CA ILE A 334 -0.30 -19.61 8.88
C ILE A 334 -1.74 -19.07 8.93
N ASP A 335 -2.68 -19.86 9.44
CA ASP A 335 -4.09 -19.46 9.55
C ASP A 335 -4.27 -18.27 10.50
N VAL A 336 -3.57 -18.24 11.64
CA VAL A 336 -3.55 -17.10 12.57
C VAL A 336 -3.07 -15.82 11.89
N PHE A 337 -1.94 -15.89 11.18
CA PHE A 337 -1.41 -14.72 10.49
C PHE A 337 -2.31 -14.31 9.32
N ALA A 338 -2.91 -15.26 8.60
CA ALA A 338 -3.86 -14.99 7.51
C ALA A 338 -5.13 -14.29 8.01
N MET A 339 -5.60 -14.61 9.22
CA MET A 339 -6.83 -14.05 9.78
C MET A 339 -6.80 -12.53 9.84
N LEU A 340 -5.70 -11.94 10.29
CA LEU A 340 -5.56 -10.50 10.55
C LEU A 340 -4.85 -9.76 9.42
N THR A 341 -4.08 -10.46 8.58
CA THR A 341 -3.54 -9.88 7.36
C THR A 341 -4.58 -9.80 6.24
N SER A 342 -5.59 -10.69 6.22
CA SER A 342 -6.43 -10.92 5.04
C SER A 342 -7.90 -11.28 5.30
N CYS A 343 -8.28 -11.94 6.40
CA CYS A 343 -9.55 -12.66 6.47
C CYS A 343 -10.69 -11.95 7.22
N SER A 344 -10.47 -11.41 8.43
CA SER A 344 -11.57 -10.90 9.27
C SER A 344 -12.22 -9.63 8.74
N ILE A 345 -11.45 -8.79 8.03
CA ILE A 345 -11.95 -7.51 7.54
C ILE A 345 -12.38 -7.55 6.08
N CYS A 346 -11.81 -8.46 5.28
CA CYS A 346 -12.46 -8.87 4.04
C CYS A 346 -13.87 -9.42 4.33
N PHE A 347 -14.08 -10.20 5.40
CA PHE A 347 -15.42 -10.66 5.78
C PHE A 347 -16.35 -9.53 6.22
N ARG A 348 -15.87 -8.55 7.00
CA ARG A 348 -16.67 -7.39 7.40
C ARG A 348 -17.04 -6.51 6.20
N LEU A 349 -16.12 -6.34 5.24
CA LEU A 349 -16.38 -5.73 3.94
C LEU A 349 -17.41 -6.51 3.13
N VAL A 350 -17.28 -7.85 3.04
CA VAL A 350 -18.26 -8.69 2.35
C VAL A 350 -19.64 -8.50 2.95
N MET A 351 -19.74 -8.43 4.28
CA MET A 351 -21.02 -8.22 4.97
C MET A 351 -21.55 -6.78 4.81
N ASP A 352 -20.74 -5.74 5.06
CA ASP A 352 -21.19 -4.33 5.00
C ASP A 352 -21.43 -3.85 3.55
N TYR A 353 -20.64 -4.32 2.58
CA TYR A 353 -20.78 -3.99 1.16
C TYR A 353 -21.90 -4.81 0.50
N SER A 354 -22.10 -6.09 0.84
CA SER A 354 -23.23 -6.88 0.31
C SER A 354 -24.60 -6.42 0.84
N LEU A 355 -24.65 -5.85 2.04
CA LEU A 355 -25.87 -5.26 2.58
C LEU A 355 -26.25 -3.93 1.88
N THR A 356 -25.35 -3.34 1.09
CA THR A 356 -25.53 -1.99 0.53
C THR A 356 -25.29 -1.86 -0.98
N SER A 357 -24.71 -2.86 -1.67
CA SER A 357 -24.37 -2.80 -3.10
C SER A 357 -24.49 -4.15 -3.81
N ASN A 358 -25.13 -4.15 -4.98
CA ASN A 358 -25.34 -5.34 -5.84
C ASN A 358 -24.12 -5.71 -6.73
N HIS A 359 -22.92 -5.17 -6.48
CA HIS A 359 -21.80 -5.20 -7.42
C HIS A 359 -20.52 -5.92 -6.91
N LEU A 360 -20.62 -6.75 -5.87
CA LEU A 360 -19.48 -7.47 -5.28
C LEU A 360 -19.30 -8.87 -5.88
N LYS A 361 -18.05 -9.19 -6.27
CA LYS A 361 -17.63 -10.57 -6.56
C LYS A 361 -16.45 -10.96 -5.68
N VAL A 362 -16.66 -11.94 -4.81
CA VAL A 362 -15.63 -12.53 -3.95
C VAL A 362 -15.07 -13.77 -4.64
N ILE A 363 -13.75 -13.86 -4.77
CA ILE A 363 -13.08 -15.03 -5.33
C ILE A 363 -12.09 -15.56 -4.28
N ARG A 364 -12.27 -16.81 -3.87
CA ARG A 364 -11.31 -17.54 -3.03
C ARG A 364 -10.46 -18.39 -3.97
N GLY A 365 -9.16 -18.08 -4.03
CA GLY A 365 -8.18 -18.83 -4.81
C GLY A 365 -7.83 -20.15 -4.14
#